data_AF-D7KPI9-F1
#
_entry.id   AF-D7KPI9-F1
#
_cell.length_a   1.000
_cell.length_b   1.000
_cell.length_c   1.000
_cell.angle_alpha   90.00
_cell.angle_beta   90.00
_cell.angle_gamma   90.00
#
_symmetry.space_group_name_H-M   'P 1'
#
loop_
_entity.id
_entity.type
_entity.pdbx_description
1 polymer ?
#
loop_
_entity_poly.entity_id
_entity_poly.type
_entity_poly.pdbx_seq_one_letter_code
_entity_poly.pdbx_strand_id
1 'polypeptide(L)'
;NLPPPTQVANFIKTQTSIDSVKIFDVNPDILRAFAGTGISVVVTVPNGDIPALTNGRQARRWVSANILPFHPQTKIKYISVGNEILLTGDNNMINNLLPAMRNLNNALVRAGIFLF
;
A
#
# COMPACT_ATOMS: atom_id res chain seq x y z
N ASN A 1 11.99 -18.71 -7.43
CA ASN A 1 11.39 -19.80 -6.62
C ASN A 1 11.01 -19.30 -5.24
N LEU A 2 9.89 -18.56 -5.14
CA LEU A 2 9.25 -18.23 -3.85
C LEU A 2 7.94 -19.00 -3.73
N PRO A 3 7.49 -19.36 -2.51
CA PRO A 3 6.19 -19.98 -2.33
C PRO A 3 5.05 -19.05 -2.79
N PRO A 4 3.89 -19.60 -3.19
CA PRO A 4 2.72 -18.79 -3.53
C PRO A 4 2.29 -17.87 -2.37
N PRO A 5 1.74 -16.67 -2.63
CA PRO A 5 1.36 -15.73 -1.58
C PRO A 5 0.45 -16.31 -0.49
N THR A 6 -0.49 -17.19 -0.86
CA THR A 6 -1.39 -17.86 0.09
C THR A 6 -0.66 -18.79 1.05
N GLN A 7 0.36 -19.51 0.56
CA GLN A 7 1.21 -20.35 1.40
C GLN A 7 2.03 -19.50 2.37
N VAL A 8 2.56 -18.37 1.91
CA VAL A 8 3.30 -17.42 2.76
C VAL A 8 2.40 -16.82 3.84
N ALA A 9 1.21 -16.34 3.47
CA ALA A 9 0.26 -15.76 4.44
C ALA A 9 -0.20 -16.78 5.49
N ASN A 10 -0.47 -18.03 5.07
CA ASN A 10 -0.82 -19.11 6.00
C ASN A 10 0.34 -19.49 6.91
N PHE A 11 1.57 -19.54 6.37
CA PHE A 11 2.76 -19.80 7.17
C PHE A 11 2.95 -18.72 8.25
N ILE A 12 2.89 -17.43 7.87
CA ILE A 12 3.02 -16.32 8.83
C ILE A 12 1.94 -16.42 9.91
N LYS A 13 0.68 -16.68 9.51
CA LYS A 13 -0.45 -16.78 10.45
C LYS A 13 -0.34 -17.94 11.45
N THR A 14 0.17 -19.10 11.01
CA THR A 14 0.06 -20.35 11.79
C THR A 14 1.36 -20.81 12.40
N GLN A 15 2.51 -20.38 11.88
CA GLN A 15 3.84 -20.86 12.27
C GLN A 15 4.71 -19.75 12.87
N THR A 16 4.21 -18.53 12.98
CA THR A 16 4.95 -17.39 13.53
C THR A 16 4.08 -16.56 14.47
N SER A 17 4.69 -15.64 15.21
CA SER A 17 4.01 -14.61 16.00
C SER A 17 3.92 -13.25 15.30
N ILE A 18 4.25 -13.18 14.01
CA ILE A 18 4.25 -11.94 13.23
C ILE A 18 2.81 -11.52 12.95
N ASP A 19 2.45 -10.30 13.32
CA ASP A 19 1.10 -9.74 13.19
C ASP A 19 1.01 -8.58 12.19
N SER A 20 2.16 -8.18 11.61
CA SER A 20 2.24 -7.11 10.61
C SER A 20 3.32 -7.38 9.57
N VAL A 21 3.03 -7.12 8.30
CA VAL A 21 3.95 -7.26 7.18
C VAL A 21 4.00 -5.98 6.34
N LYS A 22 5.14 -5.72 5.68
CA LYS A 22 5.27 -4.68 4.66
C LYS A 22 5.46 -5.31 3.29
N ILE A 23 4.64 -4.90 2.34
CA ILE A 23 4.73 -5.25 0.92
C ILE A 23 5.29 -4.03 0.18
N PHE A 24 6.30 -4.27 -0.67
CA PHE A 24 7.00 -3.21 -1.40
C PHE A 24 6.26 -2.75 -2.66
N ASP A 25 5.06 -3.26 -2.89
CA ASP A 25 4.14 -2.88 -3.97
C ASP A 25 2.66 -3.00 -3.51
N VAL A 26 1.75 -3.06 -4.48
CA VAL A 26 0.30 -3.28 -4.33
C VAL A 26 -0.18 -4.52 -5.10
N ASN A 27 0.63 -5.58 -5.11
CA ASN A 27 0.31 -6.81 -5.85
C ASN A 27 -1.05 -7.42 -5.38
N PRO A 28 -2.03 -7.57 -6.28
CA PRO A 28 -3.38 -7.99 -5.92
C PRO A 28 -3.45 -9.42 -5.40
N ASP A 29 -2.56 -10.31 -5.83
CA ASP A 29 -2.55 -11.71 -5.37
C ASP A 29 -2.00 -11.82 -3.95
N ILE A 30 -1.02 -10.97 -3.60
CA ILE A 30 -0.52 -10.85 -2.23
C ILE A 30 -1.62 -10.27 -1.33
N LEU A 31 -2.27 -9.18 -1.75
CA LEU A 31 -3.32 -8.56 -0.94
C LEU A 31 -4.50 -9.51 -0.70
N ARG A 32 -4.92 -10.29 -1.70
CA ARG A 32 -5.94 -11.34 -1.52
C ARG A 32 -5.49 -12.44 -0.58
N ALA A 33 -4.22 -12.85 -0.63
CA ALA A 33 -3.70 -13.89 0.25
C ALA A 33 -3.75 -13.51 1.74
N PHE A 34 -3.67 -12.21 2.06
CA PHE A 34 -3.80 -11.73 3.44
C PHE A 34 -5.24 -11.46 3.88
N ALA A 35 -6.23 -11.60 3.00
CA ALA A 35 -7.64 -11.38 3.34
C ALA A 35 -8.10 -12.36 4.44
N GLY A 36 -8.75 -11.85 5.49
CA GLY A 36 -9.26 -12.65 6.61
C GLY A 36 -8.18 -13.30 7.49
N THR A 37 -6.90 -12.97 7.29
CA THR A 37 -5.82 -13.51 8.13
C THR A 37 -5.75 -12.83 9.50
N GLY A 38 -6.19 -11.56 9.59
CA GLY A 38 -6.04 -10.71 10.76
C GLY A 38 -4.68 -9.99 10.85
N ILE A 39 -3.72 -10.40 10.01
CA ILE A 39 -2.38 -9.79 9.92
C ILE A 39 -2.52 -8.41 9.25
N SER A 40 -1.87 -7.41 9.84
CA SER A 40 -1.84 -6.05 9.30
C SER A 40 -0.89 -5.96 8.11
N VAL A 41 -1.29 -5.25 7.06
CA VAL A 41 -0.47 -5.09 5.85
C VAL A 41 -0.14 -3.61 5.65
N VAL A 42 1.14 -3.31 5.48
CA VAL A 42 1.60 -2.03 4.93
C VAL A 42 1.86 -2.24 3.45
N VAL A 43 1.23 -1.45 2.60
CA VAL A 43 1.51 -1.45 1.15
C VAL A 43 2.39 -0.27 0.78
N THR A 44 3.12 -0.38 -0.32
CA THR A 44 4.02 0.69 -0.78
C THR A 44 3.59 1.16 -2.15
N VAL A 45 3.38 2.47 -2.30
CA VAL A 45 3.22 3.13 -3.59
C VAL A 45 4.53 2.98 -4.37
N PRO A 46 4.53 2.38 -5.57
CA PRO A 46 5.72 2.33 -6.41
C PRO A 46 6.26 3.73 -6.69
N ASN A 47 7.59 3.89 -6.70
CA ASN A 47 8.22 5.21 -6.89
C ASN A 47 7.75 5.91 -8.18
N GLY A 48 7.52 5.15 -9.26
CA GLY A 48 7.05 5.67 -10.54
C GLY A 48 5.63 6.26 -10.53
N ASP A 49 4.79 5.88 -9.56
CA ASP A 49 3.43 6.40 -9.44
C ASP A 49 3.40 7.79 -8.78
N ILE A 50 4.40 8.11 -7.96
CA ILE A 50 4.42 9.31 -7.10
C ILE A 50 4.12 10.61 -7.87
N PRO A 51 4.74 10.89 -9.04
CA PRO A 51 4.46 12.12 -9.79
C PRO A 51 2.99 12.26 -10.18
N ALA A 52 2.32 11.17 -10.58
CA ALA A 52 0.92 11.20 -10.97
C ALA A 52 -0.01 11.47 -9.77
N LEU A 53 0.38 11.03 -8.57
CA LEU A 53 -0.41 11.18 -7.35
C LEU A 53 -0.41 12.60 -6.79
N THR A 54 0.42 13.50 -7.34
CA THR A 54 0.29 14.94 -7.14
C THR A 54 -1.02 15.51 -7.71
N ASN A 55 -1.73 14.74 -8.55
CA ASN A 55 -3.06 15.04 -9.03
C ASN A 55 -4.13 14.27 -8.23
N GLY A 56 -5.05 14.98 -7.58
CA GLY A 56 -6.09 14.37 -6.74
C GLY A 56 -7.10 13.47 -7.49
N ARG A 57 -7.28 13.60 -8.81
CA ARG A 57 -8.07 12.64 -9.61
C ARG A 57 -7.32 11.33 -9.79
N GLN A 58 -6.02 11.40 -10.06
CA GLN A 58 -5.17 10.21 -10.19
C GLN A 58 -5.01 9.50 -8.85
N ALA A 59 -4.85 10.22 -7.74
CA ALA A 59 -4.83 9.63 -6.40
C ALA A 59 -6.12 8.86 -6.07
N ARG A 60 -7.30 9.40 -6.44
CA ARG A 60 -8.58 8.68 -6.28
C ARG A 60 -8.65 7.41 -7.12
N ARG A 61 -8.18 7.46 -8.37
CA ARG A 61 -8.10 6.27 -9.23
C ARG A 61 -7.16 5.22 -8.64
N TRP A 62 -6.02 5.64 -8.12
CA TRP A 62 -5.05 4.76 -7.48
C TRP A 62 -5.65 4.07 -6.24
N VAL A 63 -6.32 4.80 -5.35
CA VAL A 63 -7.03 4.22 -4.19
C VAL A 63 -8.11 3.23 -4.64
N SER A 64 -8.89 3.58 -5.67
CA SER A 64 -9.94 2.72 -6.21
C SER A 64 -9.43 1.43 -6.83
N ALA A 65 -8.23 1.45 -7.42
CA ALA A 65 -7.64 0.28 -8.05
C ALA A 65 -6.87 -0.60 -7.04
N ASN A 66 -6.17 0.02 -6.09
CA ASN A 66 -5.14 -0.66 -5.30
C ASN A 66 -5.54 -0.92 -3.85
N ILE A 67 -6.53 -0.21 -3.31
CA ILE A 67 -6.92 -0.31 -1.89
C ILE A 67 -8.35 -0.81 -1.75
N LEU A 68 -9.31 -0.14 -2.40
CA LEU A 68 -10.74 -0.48 -2.26
C LEU A 68 -11.10 -1.94 -2.55
N PRO A 69 -10.50 -2.64 -3.53
CA PRO A 69 -10.86 -4.03 -3.81
C PRO A 69 -10.49 -5.02 -2.70
N PHE A 70 -9.60 -4.63 -1.77
CA PHE A 70 -9.06 -5.52 -0.74
C PHE A 70 -9.50 -5.12 0.66
N HIS A 71 -9.91 -3.87 0.87
CA HIS A 71 -10.39 -3.37 2.15
C HIS A 71 -11.91 -3.62 2.31
N PRO A 72 -12.39 -4.08 3.49
CA PRO A 72 -11.67 -4.29 4.75
C PRO A 72 -11.16 -5.72 4.97
N GLN A 73 -11.38 -6.66 4.03
CA GLN A 73 -11.04 -8.08 4.23
C GLN A 73 -9.54 -8.27 4.47
N THR A 74 -8.70 -7.52 3.77
CA THR A 74 -7.28 -7.36 4.05
C THR A 74 -7.08 -6.14 4.93
N LYS A 75 -6.44 -6.33 6.10
CA LYS A 75 -6.22 -5.29 7.09
C LYS A 75 -5.07 -4.36 6.68
N ILE A 76 -5.30 -3.53 5.67
CA ILE A 76 -4.33 -2.51 5.23
C ILE A 76 -4.23 -1.45 6.33
N LYS A 77 -3.07 -1.36 6.98
CA LYS A 77 -2.83 -0.48 8.14
C LYS A 77 -2.20 0.84 7.74
N TYR A 78 -1.22 0.80 6.83
CA TYR A 78 -0.51 1.99 6.34
C TYR A 78 -0.26 1.90 4.84
N ILE A 79 -0.11 3.05 4.20
CA ILE A 79 0.37 3.18 2.82
C ILE A 79 1.68 3.98 2.84
N SER A 80 2.80 3.32 2.53
CA SER A 80 4.10 3.96 2.37
C SER A 80 4.17 4.62 1.00
N VAL A 81 4.40 5.93 0.92
CA VAL A 81 4.52 6.63 -0.36
C VAL A 81 5.98 6.58 -0.83
N GLY A 82 6.30 5.59 -1.67
CA GLY A 82 7.64 5.33 -2.16
C GLY A 82 8.53 4.52 -1.22
N ASN A 83 9.71 4.19 -1.73
CA ASN A 83 10.82 3.60 -0.99
C ASN A 83 12.08 4.44 -1.23
N GLU A 84 12.69 4.93 -0.13
CA GLU A 84 14.00 5.61 -0.13
C GLU A 84 14.11 6.82 -1.08
N ILE A 85 13.00 7.51 -1.34
CA ILE A 85 12.96 8.63 -2.29
C ILE A 85 13.99 9.72 -1.98
N LEU A 86 14.21 10.03 -0.71
CA LEU A 86 15.18 11.06 -0.30
C LEU A 86 16.63 10.67 -0.66
N LEU A 87 16.92 9.38 -0.82
CA LEU A 87 18.25 8.87 -1.16
C LEU A 87 18.49 8.82 -2.68
N THR A 88 17.46 9.06 -3.49
CA THR A 88 17.58 9.01 -4.97
C THR A 88 18.35 10.19 -5.55
N GLY A 89 18.43 11.32 -4.83
CA GLY A 89 18.97 12.58 -5.35
C GLY A 89 18.11 13.25 -6.43
N ASP A 90 16.95 12.68 -6.78
CA ASP A 90 16.01 13.25 -7.75
C ASP A 90 15.11 14.28 -7.05
N ASN A 91 15.49 15.56 -7.19
CA ASN A 91 14.73 16.68 -6.63
C ASN A 91 13.27 16.72 -7.11
N ASN A 92 12.97 16.28 -8.34
CA ASN A 92 11.59 16.25 -8.81
C ASN A 92 10.78 15.20 -8.05
N MET A 93 11.34 14.02 -7.86
CA MET A 93 10.70 12.95 -7.08
C MET A 93 10.50 13.36 -5.62
N ILE A 94 11.53 13.96 -5.00
CA ILE A 94 11.49 14.45 -3.62
C ILE A 94 10.39 15.51 -3.45
N ASN A 95 10.32 16.49 -4.36
CA ASN A 95 9.32 17.56 -4.31
C ASN A 95 7.88 17.04 -4.49
N ASN A 96 7.70 15.90 -5.14
CA ASN A 96 6.39 15.29 -5.37
C ASN A 96 5.87 14.48 -4.17
N LEU A 97 6.71 14.11 -3.20
CA LEU A 97 6.33 13.27 -2.05
C LEU A 97 5.16 13.85 -1.24
N LEU A 98 5.32 15.06 -0.72
CA LEU A 98 4.34 15.66 0.17
C LEU A 98 2.98 15.92 -0.54
N PRO A 99 2.94 16.48 -1.76
CA PRO A 99 1.69 16.58 -2.51
C PRO A 99 1.02 15.21 -2.77
N ALA A 100 1.80 14.18 -3.13
CA ALA A 100 1.27 12.83 -3.34
C ALA A 100 0.65 12.24 -2.06
N MET A 101 1.35 12.35 -0.91
CA MET A 101 0.85 11.91 0.39
C MET A 101 -0.48 12.61 0.76
N ARG A 102 -0.56 13.93 0.58
CA ARG A 102 -1.77 14.71 0.88
C ARG A 102 -2.95 14.29 0.01
N ASN A 103 -2.73 14.12 -1.29
CA ASN A 103 -3.80 13.71 -2.21
C ASN A 103 -4.26 12.27 -1.98
N LEU A 104 -3.34 11.35 -1.68
CA LEU A 104 -3.69 9.98 -1.29
C LEU A 104 -4.51 9.97 -0.01
N ASN A 105 -4.09 10.70 1.02
CA ASN A 105 -4.85 10.82 2.27
C ASN A 105 -6.28 11.36 2.01
N ASN A 106 -6.39 12.43 1.22
CA ASN A 106 -7.70 12.98 0.84
C ASN A 106 -8.55 11.98 0.04
N ALA A 107 -7.93 11.17 -0.83
CA ALA A 107 -8.63 10.14 -1.59
C ALA A 107 -9.12 9.00 -0.69
N LEU A 108 -8.33 8.56 0.30
CA LEU A 108 -8.72 7.55 1.29
C LEU A 108 -9.90 8.04 2.13
N VAL A 109 -9.79 9.25 2.70
CA VAL A 109 -10.85 9.88 3.50
C VAL A 109 -12.15 9.99 2.69
N ARG A 110 -12.07 10.41 1.43
CA ARG A 110 -13.25 10.46 0.53
C ARG A 110 -13.86 9.09 0.24
N ALA A 111 -13.04 8.04 0.25
CA ALA A 111 -13.49 6.66 0.08
C ALA A 111 -13.99 6.03 1.40
N GLY A 112 -14.03 6.79 2.50
CA GLY A 112 -14.43 6.29 3.82
C GLY A 112 -13.38 5.42 4.50
N ILE A 113 -12.12 5.48 4.05
CA ILE A 113 -11.00 4.74 4.63
C ILE A 113 -10.17 5.70 5.47
N PHE A 114 -10.08 5.40 6.77
CA PHE A 114 -9.29 6.15 7.74
C PHE A 114 -8.17 5.24 8.25
N LEU A 115 -6.99 5.40 7.67
CA LEU A 115 -5.80 4.72 8.15
C LEU A 115 -5.21 5.52 9.33
N PHE A 116 -4.63 4.82 10.30
CA PHE A 116 -3.98 5.44 11.47
C PHE A 116 -2.59 5.97 11.12
#